data_AF-A0A227FMZ9-F1
#
_entry.id   AF-A0A227FMZ9-F1
#
_cell.length_a   1.000
_cell.length_b   1.000
_cell.length_c   1.000
_cell.angle_alpha   90.00
_cell.angle_beta   90.00
_cell.angle_gamma   90.00
#
_symmetry.space_group_name_H-M   'P 1'
#
loop_
_entity.id
_entity.type
_entity.pdbx_description
1 polymer ?
#
loop_
_entity_poly.entity_id
_entity_poly.type
_entity_poly.pdbx_seq_one_letter_code
_entity_poly.pdbx_strand_id
1 'polypeptide(L)' 'KHSNEQAYLFRKMASLWGTNNVDHQARICHSTTVAGVANTWGYGAMTNSFNDMHNCKSMLFIGSNPAEA' A
#
# COMPACT_ATOMS: atom_id res chain seq x y z
N LYS A 1 6.27 -10.87 -9.60
CA LYS A 1 5.65 -9.56 -9.93
C LYS A 1 4.43 -9.83 -10.80
N HIS A 2 3.30 -9.20 -10.50
CA HIS A 2 2.05 -9.36 -11.24
C HIS A 2 1.48 -7.98 -11.56
N SER A 3 0.78 -7.84 -12.69
CA SER A 3 0.05 -6.62 -13.00
C SER A 3 -1.21 -6.49 -12.14
N ASN A 4 -1.83 -5.31 -12.16
CA ASN A 4 -3.11 -5.10 -11.46
C ASN A 4 -4.22 -6.00 -12.03
N GLU A 5 -4.22 -6.22 -13.34
CA GLU A 5 -5.16 -7.10 -14.03
C GLU A 5 -4.97 -8.55 -13.56
N GLN A 6 -3.73 -9.02 -13.44
CA GLN A 6 -3.44 -10.36 -12.92
C GLN A 6 -3.86 -10.52 -11.46
N ALA A 7 -3.60 -9.52 -10.61
CA ALA A 7 -4.02 -9.54 -9.21
C ALA A 7 -5.56 -9.56 -9.09
N TYR A 8 -6.26 -8.80 -9.94
CA TYR A 8 -7.71 -8.79 -10.00
C TYR A 8 -8.29 -10.13 -10.46
N LEU A 9 -7.71 -10.73 -11.51
CA LEU A 9 -8.10 -12.06 -11.99
C LEU A 9 -7.88 -13.14 -10.92
N PHE A 10 -6.75 -13.10 -10.21
CA PHE A 10 -6.47 -14.04 -9.12
C PHE A 10 -7.50 -13.94 -8.00
N ARG A 11 -7.82 -12.71 -7.55
CA ARG A 11 -8.87 -12.50 -6.55
C ARG A 11 -10.23 -13.02 -7.01
N LYS A 12 -10.58 -12.81 -8.29
CA LYS A 12 -11.82 -13.34 -8.89
C LYS A 12 -11.84 -14.86 -8.95
N MET A 13 -10.73 -15.50 -9.30
CA MET A 13 -10.63 -16.96 -9.34
C MET A 13 -10.86 -17.57 -7.95
N ALA A 14 -10.26 -17.01 -6.90
CA ALA A 14 -10.51 -17.45 -5.53
C ALA A 14 -11.99 -17.30 -5.14
N SER A 15 -12.61 -16.17 -5.48
CA SER A 15 -14.05 -15.97 -5.25
C SER A 15 -14.92 -16.95 -6.02
N LEU A 16 -14.58 -17.28 -7.27
CA LEU A 16 -15.28 -18.27 -8.09
C LEU A 16 -15.20 -19.67 -7.45
N TRP A 17 -14.08 -19.98 -6.82
CA TRP A 17 -13.89 -21.21 -6.05
C TRP A 17 -14.64 -21.23 -4.71
N GLY A 18 -15.34 -20.15 -4.36
CA GLY A 18 -16.11 -20.04 -3.12
C GLY A 18 -15.28 -19.70 -1.88
N THR A 19 -14.06 -19.17 -2.05
CA THR A 19 -13.18 -18.80 -0.92
C THR A 19 -12.72 -17.34 -0.97
N ASN A 20 -12.45 -16.79 0.21
CA ASN A 20 -11.82 -15.48 0.39
C ASN A 20 -10.37 -15.60 0.87
N ASN A 21 -9.80 -16.82 0.89
CA ASN A 21 -8.44 -17.08 1.34
C ASN A 21 -7.43 -16.59 0.28
N VAL A 22 -7.14 -15.29 0.30
CA VAL A 22 -6.16 -14.62 -0.56
C VAL A 22 -5.28 -13.75 0.30
N ASP A 23 -3.97 -13.85 0.10
CA ASP A 23 -2.97 -13.08 0.83
C ASP A 23 -1.85 -12.58 -0.09
N HIS A 24 -1.14 -11.53 0.33
CA HIS A 24 0.04 -11.04 -0.36
C HIS A 24 0.89 -10.12 0.53
N GLN A 25 2.06 -9.71 0.01
CA GLN A 25 3.07 -8.93 0.75
C GLN A 25 2.56 -7.68 1.48
N ALA A 26 1.52 -6.97 1.00
CA ALA A 26 1.06 -5.76 1.69
C ALA A 26 0.49 -6.04 3.08
N ARG A 27 0.11 -7.30 3.39
CA ARG A 27 -0.21 -7.66 4.77
C ARG A 27 0.94 -7.34 5.72
N ILE A 28 2.17 -7.63 5.29
CA ILE A 28 3.35 -7.48 6.14
C ILE A 28 3.83 -6.03 6.15
N CYS A 29 3.88 -5.37 4.99
CA CYS A 29 4.53 -4.05 4.88
C CYS A 29 3.58 -2.84 4.94
N HIS A 30 2.28 -2.96 4.63
CA HIS A 30 1.38 -1.81 4.50
C HIS A 30 0.02 -1.96 5.21
N SER A 31 -0.31 -3.11 5.81
CA SER A 31 -1.61 -3.30 6.44
C SER A 31 -1.84 -2.37 7.64
N THR A 32 -0.80 -2.17 8.46
CA THR A 32 -0.83 -1.30 9.63
C THR A 32 -0.95 0.17 9.24
N THR A 33 -0.28 0.60 8.16
CA THR A 33 -0.39 1.98 7.66
C THR A 33 -1.80 2.24 7.15
N VAL A 34 -2.39 1.32 6.39
CA VAL A 34 -3.78 1.47 5.91
C VAL A 34 -4.75 1.62 7.09
N ALA A 35 -4.63 0.78 8.12
CA ALA A 35 -5.51 0.85 9.30
C ALA A 35 -5.33 2.16 10.10
N GLY A 36 -4.09 2.63 10.29
CA GLY A 36 -3.83 3.87 11.03
C GLY A 36 -4.30 5.12 10.26
N VAL A 37 -3.82 5.27 9.03
CA VAL A 37 -4.04 6.46 8.18
C VAL A 37 -5.52 6.58 7.80
N ALA A 38 -6.20 5.47 7.47
CA ALA A 38 -7.62 5.52 7.12
C ALA A 38 -8.50 5.94 8.31
N ASN A 39 -8.15 5.57 9.54
CA ASN A 39 -8.88 6.01 10.72
C ASN A 39 -8.67 7.50 11.03
N THR A 40 -7.58 8.11 10.56
CA THR A 40 -7.29 9.55 10.76
C THR A 40 -7.84 10.42 9.63
N TRP A 41 -7.72 9.99 8.38
CA TRP A 41 -8.02 10.82 7.19
C TRP A 41 -9.08 10.22 6.25
N GLY A 42 -9.59 9.03 6.53
CA GLY A 42 -10.60 8.36 5.70
C GLY A 42 -10.05 7.56 4.51
N TYR A 43 -8.74 7.62 4.25
CA TYR A 43 -8.08 6.84 3.18
C TYR A 43 -6.70 6.34 3.64
N GLY A 44 -6.29 5.15 3.18
CA GLY A 44 -5.10 4.45 3.70
C GLY A 44 -3.84 4.52 2.84
N ALA A 45 -3.84 5.29 1.75
CA ALA A 45 -2.67 5.43 0.88
C ALA A 45 -1.77 6.61 1.29
N MET A 46 -0.63 6.71 0.62
CA MET A 46 0.28 7.87 0.72
C MET A 46 -0.47 9.16 0.39
N THR A 47 -0.26 10.21 1.20
CA THR A 47 -1.01 11.47 1.14
C THR A 47 -0.56 12.41 0.01
N ASN A 48 0.69 12.30 -0.42
CA ASN A 48 1.32 13.19 -1.40
C ASN A 48 2.03 12.36 -2.49
N SER A 49 2.38 13.02 -3.59
CA SER A 49 3.18 12.40 -4.66
C SER A 49 4.67 12.68 -4.46
N PHE A 50 5.54 11.89 -5.11
CA PHE A 50 6.99 12.11 -5.08
C PHE A 50 7.39 13.53 -5.54
N ASN A 51 6.72 14.08 -6.55
CA ASN A 51 7.04 15.43 -7.05
C ASN A 51 6.78 16.52 -6.00
N ASP A 52 5.93 16.26 -5.01
CA ASP A 52 5.63 17.23 -3.96
C ASP A 52 6.79 17.40 -2.96
N MET A 53 7.78 16.49 -2.99
CA MET A 53 8.99 16.59 -2.18
C MET A 53 9.79 17.87 -2.47
N HIS A 54 9.69 18.43 -3.69
CA HIS A 54 10.34 19.69 -4.05
C HIS A 54 9.77 20.91 -3.31
N ASN A 55 8.58 20.80 -2.73
CA ASN A 55 7.91 21.89 -2.03
C ASN A 55 8.16 21.89 -0.52
N CYS A 56 8.75 20.83 0.04
CA CYS A 56 8.99 20.73 1.47
C CYS A 56 10.22 21.54 1.90
N LYS A 57 10.16 22.15 3.09
CA LYS A 57 11.28 22.90 3.69
C LYS A 57 12.14 22.03 4.63
N SER A 58 11.62 20.87 5.00
CA SER A 58 12.25 19.90 5.89
C SER A 58 11.65 18.53 5.64
N MET A 59 12.46 17.48 5.79
CA MET A 59 12.06 16.08 5.67
C MET A 59 12.41 15.35 6.96
N LEU A 60 11.46 14.57 7.49
CA LEU A 60 11.65 13.73 8.67
C LEU A 60 11.47 12.27 8.28
N PHE A 61 12.52 11.47 8.49
CA PHE A 61 12.50 10.04 8.21
C PHE A 61 12.45 9.25 9.52
N ILE A 62 11.44 8.38 9.67
CA ILE A 62 11.27 7.47 10.80
C ILE A 62 11.07 6.07 10.24
N GLY A 63 11.99 5.14 10.52
CA GLY A 63 11.91 3.77 10.02
C GLY A 63 11.99 3.65 8.49
N SER A 64 12.73 4.53 7.82
CA SER A 64 12.87 4.58 6.36
C SER A 64 14.34 4.71 5.95
N ASN A 65 14.73 4.06 4.84
CA ASN A 65 16.04 4.20 4.20
C ASN A 65 15.87 4.51 2.69
N PRO A 66 15.43 5.73 2.33
CA PRO A 66 15.02 6.06 0.96
C PRO A 66 16.17 6.15 -0.04
N ALA A 67 17.44 6.10 0.41
CA ALA A 67 18.60 6.14 -0.47
C ALA A 67 18.96 4.77 -1.06
N GLU A 68 18.52 3.68 -0.43
CA GLU A 68 18.81 2.29 -0.83
C GLU A 68 17.59 1.54 -1.36
N ALA A 69 16.39 1.95 -0.95
CA ALA A 69 15.12 1.26 -1.21
C ALA A 69 14.60 1.46 -2.65
#